data_AF-A0A4Q2AD32-F1
#
_entry.id   AF-A0A4Q2AD32-F1
#
_cell.length_a   1.000
_cell.length_b   1.000
_cell.length_c   1.000
_cell.angle_alpha   90.00
_cell.angle_beta   90.00
_cell.angle_gamma   90.00
#
_symmetry.space_group_name_H-M   'P 1'
#
loop_
_entity.id
_entity.type
_entity.pdbx_description
1 polymer ?
#
loop_
_entity_poly.entity_id
_entity_poly.type
_entity_poly.pdbx_seq_one_letter_code
_entity_poly.pdbx_strand_id
1 'polypeptide(L)'
;MASSVANQFVDWGSEFHNPPWQANDRIAIAPGVTTVFDLLTADGVSPALSPQWQGSGASLFITALGGVEANQGGNGYWWVYFVNGQMPDVSCAVYTLQPGDSVAWDYKHYSSGLKQAVHPPLV
;
A
#
# COMPACT_ATOMS: atom_id res chain seq x y z
N MET A 1 -25.34 0.77 11.03
CA MET A 1 -24.27 1.75 10.78
C MET A 1 -23.35 1.10 9.76
N ALA A 2 -23.21 1.66 8.55
CA ALA A 2 -22.34 1.07 7.54
C ALA A 2 -20.90 1.13 8.05
N SER A 3 -20.29 -0.04 8.25
CA SER A 3 -18.91 -0.15 8.68
C SER A 3 -18.04 0.53 7.63
N SER A 4 -17.52 1.71 7.95
CA SER A 4 -16.63 2.46 7.06
C SER A 4 -15.25 1.83 7.20
N VAL A 5 -15.01 0.80 6.41
CA VAL A 5 -13.75 0.04 6.44
C VAL A 5 -13.14 -0.06 5.04
N ALA A 6 -11.82 -0.18 4.99
CA ALA A 6 -11.05 -0.52 3.80
C ALA A 6 -10.13 -1.70 4.10
N ASN A 7 -9.62 -2.33 3.06
CA ASN A 7 -8.70 -3.45 3.17
C ASN A 7 -7.32 -3.05 2.64
N GLN A 8 -6.28 -3.67 3.18
CA GLN A 8 -4.91 -3.44 2.76
C GLN A 8 -4.18 -4.75 2.52
N PHE A 9 -3.49 -4.81 1.39
CA PHE A 9 -2.58 -5.88 1.04
C PHE A 9 -1.19 -5.31 0.72
N VAL A 10 -0.14 -6.01 1.12
CA VAL A 10 1.24 -5.67 0.79
C VAL A 10 1.95 -6.91 0.29
N ASP A 11 2.53 -6.84 -0.91
CA ASP A 11 3.31 -7.90 -1.55
C ASP A 11 4.72 -7.38 -1.81
N TRP A 12 5.67 -7.91 -1.03
CA TRP A 12 7.08 -7.62 -1.24
C TRP A 12 7.69 -8.56 -2.27
N GLY A 13 7.01 -9.66 -2.65
CA GLY A 13 7.56 -10.75 -3.45
C GLY A 13 8.35 -11.76 -2.60
N SER A 14 8.26 -13.04 -2.96
CA SER A 14 8.95 -14.14 -2.25
C SER A 14 10.47 -14.08 -2.30
N GLU A 15 11.00 -13.30 -3.23
CA GLU A 15 12.44 -13.05 -3.36
C GLU A 15 12.97 -12.03 -2.34
N PHE A 16 12.10 -11.20 -1.75
CA PHE A 16 12.51 -10.11 -0.86
C PHE A 16 12.07 -10.30 0.59
N HIS A 17 11.02 -11.08 0.85
CA HIS A 17 10.51 -11.28 2.22
C HIS A 17 9.80 -12.64 2.40
N ASN A 18 9.78 -13.17 3.64
CA ASN A 18 9.05 -14.39 4.00
C ASN A 18 8.26 -14.18 5.33
N PRO A 19 6.91 -14.29 5.34
CA PRO A 19 6.03 -14.56 4.19
C PRO A 19 6.20 -13.50 3.09
N PRO A 20 5.75 -13.76 1.85
CA PRO A 20 5.90 -12.85 0.71
C PRO A 20 4.83 -11.77 0.63
N TRP A 21 3.78 -11.88 1.45
CA TRP A 21 2.75 -10.86 1.56
C TRP A 21 2.23 -10.71 3.00
N GLN A 22 1.53 -9.59 3.23
CA GLN A 22 0.70 -9.36 4.41
C GLN A 22 -0.66 -8.79 3.99
N ALA A 23 -1.73 -9.26 4.62
CA ALA A 23 -3.06 -8.68 4.50
C ALA A 23 -3.53 -8.14 5.85
N ASN A 24 -4.23 -7.01 5.83
CA ASN A 24 -4.99 -6.48 6.96
C ASN A 24 -6.39 -6.17 6.45
N ASP A 25 -7.38 -6.90 6.96
CA ASP A 25 -8.77 -6.73 6.54
C ASP A 25 -9.54 -5.83 7.50
N ARG A 26 -10.49 -5.06 6.94
CA ARG A 26 -11.46 -4.26 7.70
C ARG A 26 -10.85 -3.20 8.62
N ILE A 27 -9.84 -2.48 8.14
CA ILE A 27 -9.31 -1.31 8.86
C ILE A 27 -10.35 -0.19 8.81
N ALA A 28 -10.67 0.40 9.96
CA ALA A 28 -11.62 1.50 10.05
C ALA A 28 -11.12 2.76 9.34
N ILE A 29 -12.02 3.42 8.61
CA ILE A 29 -11.74 4.66 7.88
C ILE A 29 -12.83 5.71 8.14
N ALA A 30 -12.47 6.98 8.01
CA ALA A 30 -13.40 8.09 7.82
C ALA A 30 -13.54 8.37 6.31
N PRO A 31 -14.69 8.07 5.69
CA PRO A 31 -14.89 8.21 4.24
C PRO A 31 -14.58 9.63 3.74
N GLY A 32 -13.79 9.74 2.67
CA GLY A 32 -13.38 11.02 2.09
C GLY A 32 -12.41 11.84 2.95
N VAL A 33 -11.91 11.28 4.05
CA VAL A 33 -10.92 11.93 4.94
C VAL A 33 -9.68 11.06 5.09
N THR A 34 -9.85 9.79 5.46
CA THR A 34 -8.72 8.85 5.61
C THR A 34 -8.05 8.61 4.26
N THR A 35 -6.75 8.84 4.21
CA THR A 35 -5.94 8.61 3.01
C THR A 35 -5.39 7.20 2.95
N VAL A 36 -4.82 6.81 1.81
CA VAL A 36 -4.08 5.55 1.68
C VAL A 36 -2.88 5.51 2.65
N PHE A 37 -2.22 6.64 2.88
CA PHE A 37 -1.15 6.74 3.86
C PHE A 37 -1.65 6.53 5.29
N ASP A 38 -2.75 7.18 5.67
CA ASP A 38 -3.36 6.98 6.99
C ASP A 38 -3.74 5.52 7.22
N LEU A 39 -4.28 4.85 6.20
CA LEU A 39 -4.58 3.41 6.22
C LEU A 39 -3.34 2.58 6.50
N LEU A 40 -2.24 2.87 5.78
CA LEU A 40 -0.95 2.17 5.90
C LEU A 40 -0.30 2.32 7.28
N THR A 41 -0.58 3.42 7.98
CA THR A 41 -0.02 3.72 9.30
C THR A 41 -1.02 3.57 10.45
N ALA A 42 -2.21 3.01 10.19
CA ALA A 42 -3.25 2.87 11.22
C ALA A 42 -2.86 1.84 12.29
N ASP A 43 -3.37 2.01 13.51
CA ASP A 43 -3.10 1.12 14.66
C ASP A 43 -3.43 -0.37 14.42
N GLY A 44 -4.33 -0.66 13.46
CA GLY A 44 -4.71 -2.03 13.09
C GLY A 44 -3.75 -2.72 12.12
N VAL A 45 -2.76 -2.01 11.59
CA VAL A 45 -1.76 -2.55 10.68
C VAL A 45 -0.67 -3.26 11.48
N SER A 46 -0.23 -4.44 11.02
CA SER A 46 0.88 -5.15 11.69
C SER A 46 2.10 -4.23 11.87
N PRO A 47 2.70 -4.18 13.07
CA PRO A 47 3.92 -3.42 13.29
C PRO A 47 5.10 -3.92 12.44
N ALA A 48 5.05 -5.16 11.93
CA ALA A 48 6.05 -5.70 11.03
C ALA A 48 6.17 -4.90 9.73
N LEU A 49 5.07 -4.29 9.25
CA LEU A 49 5.10 -3.46 8.04
C LEU A 49 6.00 -2.23 8.18
N SER A 50 6.20 -1.73 9.40
CA SER A 50 7.18 -0.69 9.74
C SER A 50 7.44 0.38 8.66
N PRO A 51 6.40 1.06 8.12
CA PRO A 51 6.55 1.90 6.94
C PRO A 51 7.59 2.99 7.13
N GLN A 52 8.44 3.19 6.14
CA GLN A 52 9.37 4.33 6.07
C GLN A 52 8.96 5.21 4.90
N TRP A 53 9.06 6.53 5.07
CA TRP A 53 8.66 7.49 4.05
C TRP A 53 9.47 8.77 4.14
N GLN A 54 9.38 9.57 3.08
CA GLN A 54 9.92 10.91 3.01
C GLN A 54 8.89 11.87 2.38
N GLY A 55 9.03 13.16 2.66
CA GLY A 55 8.08 14.17 2.19
C GLY A 55 6.73 14.13 2.92
N SER A 56 5.77 14.90 2.41
CA SER A 56 4.42 15.00 2.99
C SER A 56 3.40 15.42 1.91
N GLY A 57 2.11 15.18 2.18
CA GLY A 57 1.03 15.53 1.26
C GLY A 57 1.27 14.99 -0.15
N ALA A 58 1.10 15.84 -1.17
CA ALA A 58 1.27 15.43 -2.57
C ALA A 58 2.68 14.95 -2.95
N SER A 59 3.70 15.19 -2.11
CA SER A 59 5.08 14.75 -2.34
C SER A 59 5.49 13.57 -1.43
N LEU A 60 4.59 13.01 -0.63
CA LEU A 60 4.93 11.88 0.24
C LEU A 60 5.24 10.65 -0.61
N PHE A 61 6.33 9.98 -0.25
CA PHE A 61 6.85 8.82 -0.94
C PHE A 61 7.27 7.73 0.06
N ILE A 62 6.81 6.49 -0.16
CA ILE A 62 7.19 5.34 0.67
C ILE A 62 8.56 4.84 0.24
N THR A 63 9.51 4.84 1.17
CA THR A 63 10.89 4.43 0.95
C THR A 63 11.18 3.01 1.43
N ALA A 64 10.38 2.45 2.33
CA ALA A 64 10.45 1.03 2.69
C ALA A 64 9.14 0.53 3.32
N LEU A 65 8.87 -0.77 3.15
CA LEU A 65 7.84 -1.53 3.89
C LEU A 65 8.45 -2.86 4.33
N GLY A 66 8.27 -3.22 5.60
CA GLY A 66 8.75 -4.50 6.14
C GLY A 66 10.26 -4.67 6.06
N GLY A 67 11.03 -3.57 6.11
CA GLY A 67 12.49 -3.58 5.92
C GLY A 67 12.96 -3.73 4.48
N VAL A 68 12.06 -3.84 3.49
CA VAL A 68 12.40 -3.87 2.07
C VAL A 68 12.43 -2.45 1.51
N GLU A 69 13.63 -1.96 1.23
CA GLU A 69 13.90 -0.60 0.75
C GLU A 69 13.57 -0.43 -0.74
N ALA A 70 12.95 0.69 -1.08
CA ALA A 70 12.75 1.10 -2.47
C ALA A 70 14.08 1.42 -3.15
N ASN A 71 14.28 0.86 -4.33
CA ASN A 71 15.43 1.02 -5.20
C ASN A 71 16.76 0.77 -4.48
N GLN A 72 16.78 -0.25 -3.61
CA GLN A 72 17.96 -0.60 -2.84
C GLN A 72 19.15 -0.86 -3.76
N GLY A 73 20.25 -0.12 -3.55
CA GLY A 73 21.45 -0.24 -4.38
C GLY A 73 21.23 0.07 -5.88
N GLY A 74 20.13 0.73 -6.25
CA GLY A 74 19.81 1.00 -7.65
C GLY A 74 19.21 -0.18 -8.42
N ASN A 75 18.61 -1.15 -7.71
CA ASN A 75 18.04 -2.37 -8.31
C ASN A 75 16.81 -2.14 -9.21
N GLY A 76 16.24 -0.92 -9.24
CA GLY A 76 15.08 -0.58 -10.07
C GLY A 76 13.72 -1.04 -9.53
N TYR A 77 13.65 -1.63 -8.34
CA TYR A 77 12.39 -2.01 -7.70
C TYR A 77 11.84 -0.89 -6.82
N TRP A 78 10.54 -0.69 -6.82
CA TRP A 78 9.88 0.41 -6.12
C TRP A 78 8.57 -0.05 -5.49
N TRP A 79 8.18 0.62 -4.41
CA TRP A 79 6.86 0.47 -3.81
C TRP A 79 5.82 1.23 -4.62
N VAL A 80 4.85 0.50 -5.19
CA VAL A 80 3.76 1.06 -5.98
C VAL A 80 2.44 0.68 -5.33
N TYR A 81 1.53 1.64 -5.18
CA TYR A 81 0.21 1.36 -4.62
C TYR A 81 -0.89 1.38 -5.68
N PHE A 82 -1.94 0.61 -5.39
CA PHE A 82 -3.14 0.48 -6.21
C PHE A 82 -4.37 0.62 -5.31
N VAL A 83 -5.43 1.21 -5.84
CA VAL A 83 -6.75 1.23 -5.20
C VAL A 83 -7.73 0.55 -6.15
N ASN A 84 -8.38 -0.50 -5.68
CA ASN A 84 -9.27 -1.34 -6.49
C ASN A 84 -8.62 -1.82 -7.81
N GLY A 85 -7.32 -2.15 -7.71
CA GLY A 85 -6.48 -2.58 -8.81
C GLY A 85 -5.98 -1.46 -9.73
N GLN A 86 -6.43 -0.21 -9.58
CA GLN A 86 -5.95 0.91 -10.40
C GLN A 86 -4.83 1.67 -9.70
N MET A 87 -3.77 2.02 -10.43
CA MET A 87 -2.70 2.88 -9.91
C MET A 87 -3.17 4.34 -10.00
N PRO A 88 -3.30 5.06 -8.87
CA PRO A 88 -3.65 6.47 -8.92
C PRO A 88 -2.48 7.34 -9.39
N ASP A 89 -2.78 8.51 -9.92
CA ASP A 89 -1.82 9.52 -10.39
C ASP A 89 -1.44 10.55 -9.31
N VAL A 90 -1.82 10.29 -8.06
CA VAL A 90 -1.57 11.14 -6.90
C VAL A 90 -0.81 10.38 -5.80
N SER A 91 -0.25 11.10 -4.82
CA SER A 91 0.39 10.48 -3.66
C SER A 91 -0.62 9.73 -2.78
N CYS A 92 -0.17 8.64 -2.14
CA CYS A 92 -0.96 7.91 -1.14
C CYS A 92 -1.39 8.79 0.04
N ALA A 93 -0.69 9.89 0.31
CA ALA A 93 -1.03 10.83 1.38
C ALA A 93 -2.08 11.88 0.98
N VAL A 94 -2.62 11.82 -0.24
CA VAL A 94 -3.72 12.70 -0.67
C VAL A 94 -4.89 11.94 -1.31
N TYR A 95 -4.70 10.67 -1.69
CA TYR A 95 -5.80 9.82 -2.14
C TYR A 95 -6.69 9.45 -0.94
N THR A 96 -7.90 9.98 -0.87
CA THR A 96 -8.88 9.67 0.18
C THR A 96 -9.72 8.44 -0.16
N LEU A 97 -9.91 7.56 0.81
CA LEU A 97 -10.59 6.28 0.66
C LEU A 97 -12.12 6.38 0.81
N GLN A 98 -12.81 5.42 0.19
CA GLN A 98 -14.23 5.15 0.35
C GLN A 98 -14.45 3.77 1.01
N PRO A 99 -15.61 3.55 1.66
CA PRO A 99 -15.95 2.25 2.23
C PRO A 99 -15.87 1.13 1.19
N GLY A 100 -15.14 0.07 1.52
CA GLY A 100 -14.96 -1.10 0.67
C GLY A 100 -13.76 -1.02 -0.28
N ASP A 101 -13.03 0.10 -0.33
CA ASP A 101 -11.81 0.20 -1.12
C ASP A 101 -10.78 -0.86 -0.68
N SER A 102 -10.13 -1.46 -1.67
CA SER A 102 -9.00 -2.36 -1.47
C SER A 102 -7.71 -1.67 -1.92
N VAL A 103 -6.82 -1.42 -0.97
CA VAL A 103 -5.49 -0.87 -1.21
C VAL A 103 -4.49 -2.01 -1.32
N ALA A 104 -3.66 -1.97 -2.34
CA ALA A 104 -2.53 -2.86 -2.47
C ALA A 104 -1.23 -2.11 -2.62
N TRP A 105 -0.17 -2.64 -2.03
CA TRP A 105 1.21 -2.21 -2.20
C TRP A 105 2.01 -3.34 -2.80
N ASP A 106 2.54 -3.13 -4.00
CA ASP A 106 3.36 -4.12 -4.70
C ASP A 106 4.79 -3.59 -4.84
N TYR A 107 5.77 -4.44 -4.58
CA TYR A 107 7.18 -4.14 -4.85
C TYR A 107 7.53 -4.52 -6.29
N LYS A 108 7.62 -3.54 -7.19
CA LYS A 108 7.73 -3.76 -8.65
C LYS A 108 8.98 -3.16 -9.25
N HIS A 109 9.62 -3.91 -10.14
CA HIS A 109 10.67 -3.38 -11.01
C HIS A 109 10.08 -2.41 -12.05
N TYR A 110 10.74 -1.27 -12.29
CA TYR A 110 10.22 -0.23 -13.20
C TYR A 110 9.95 -0.74 -14.62
N SER A 111 10.68 -1.76 -15.08
CA SER A 111 10.50 -2.33 -16.42
C SER A 111 9.32 -3.31 -16.56
N SER A 112 8.71 -3.75 -15.44
CA SER A 112 7.61 -4.72 -15.46
C SER A 112 6.29 -4.13 -15.98
N GLY A 113 6.22 -2.81 -16.12
CA GLY A 113 5.00 -2.09 -16.46
C GLY A 113 4.06 -1.96 -15.26
N LEU A 114 3.33 -0.84 -15.22
CA LEU A 114 2.39 -0.53 -14.15
C LEU A 114 0.99 -0.94 -14.62
N LYS A 115 0.69 -2.24 -14.62
CA LYS A 115 -0.65 -2.76 -14.90
C LYS A 115 -1.28 -3.36 -13.65
N GLN A 116 -2.61 -3.25 -13.66
CA GLN A 116 -3.58 -3.67 -12.67
C GLN A 116 -3.09 -4.79 -11.76
N ALA A 117 -3.05 -4.55 -10.45
CA ALA A 117 -2.70 -5.59 -9.50
C ALA A 117 -3.86 -6.60 -9.41
N VAL A 118 -3.60 -7.86 -9.78
CA VAL A 118 -4.58 -8.95 -9.72
C VAL A 118 -4.44 -9.62 -8.36
N HIS A 119 -5.07 -9.05 -7.34
CA HIS A 119 -5.12 -9.68 -6.03
C HIS A 119 -6.17 -10.81 -6.03
N PRO A 120 -5.89 -11.93 -5.34
CA PRO A 120 -6.94 -12.91 -5.06
C PRO A 120 -8.08 -12.21 -4.30
N PRO A 121 -9.35 -12.65 -4.52
CA PRO A 121 -10.48 -12.10 -3.78
C PRO A 121 -10.23 -12.28 -2.28
N LEU A 122 -10.44 -11.19 -1.54
CA LEU A 122 -10.44 -11.22 -0.08
C LEU A 122 -11.53 -12.21 0.36
N VAL A 123 -11.14 -13.22 1.15
CA VAL A 123 -12.02 -14.29 1.65
C VAL A 123 -12.80 -13.80 2.86
#